data_AF-A0A7S2GVS4-F1
#
_entry.id   AF-A0A7S2GVS4-F1
#
_cell.length_a   1.000
_cell.length_b   1.000
_cell.length_c   1.000
_cell.angle_alpha   90.00
_cell.angle_beta   90.00
_cell.angle_gamma   90.00
#
_symmetry.space_group_name_H-M   'P 1'
#
loop_
_entity.id
_entity.type
_entity.pdbx_description
1 polymer ?
#
loop_
_entity_poly.entity_id
_entity_poly.type
_entity_poly.pdbx_seq_one_letter_code
_entity_poly.pdbx_strand_id
1 'polypeptide(L)'
;QEDKLKQERKYVAWSPRALRINGWRYRGTLDADLVLRAICAAFTRQPKACKELVEPLNPFREERPASSGGVSLSTFLIALVCVSLVILGALALYKRSLTRHIHSALREEVMLEVQAQMDSYKQLS
;
A
#
# COMPACT_ATOMS: atom_id res chain seq x y z
N GLN A 1 -8.70 30.31 12.32
CA GLN A 1 -8.84 31.03 11.03
C GLN A 1 -7.67 30.73 10.08
N GLU A 2 -6.45 30.54 10.60
CA GLU A 2 -5.26 30.22 9.81
C GLU A 2 -5.31 28.86 9.08
N ASP A 3 -5.93 27.84 9.67
CA ASP A 3 -6.00 26.51 9.06
C ASP A 3 -6.83 26.49 7.78
N LYS A 4 -7.89 27.30 7.73
CA LYS A 4 -8.71 27.50 6.54
C LYS A 4 -7.89 28.12 5.40
N LEU A 5 -7.01 29.08 5.71
CA LEU A 5 -6.13 29.73 4.72
C LEU A 5 -5.04 28.78 4.19
N LYS A 6 -4.50 27.90 5.05
CA LYS A 6 -3.56 26.86 4.65
C LYS A 6 -4.20 25.83 3.72
N GLN A 7 -5.46 25.50 3.96
CA GLN A 7 -6.23 24.60 3.09
C GLN A 7 -6.57 25.27 1.75
N GLU A 8 -6.90 26.56 1.73
CA GLU A 8 -7.19 27.30 0.50
C GLU A 8 -5.96 27.42 -0.42
N ARG A 9 -4.74 27.51 0.14
CA ARG A 9 -3.49 27.54 -0.65
C ARG A 9 -3.29 26.29 -1.52
N LYS A 10 -3.95 25.18 -1.20
CA LYS A 10 -3.90 23.93 -2.00
C LYS A 10 -4.69 24.03 -3.31
N TYR A 11 -5.63 24.98 -3.43
CA TYR A 11 -6.40 25.14 -4.67
C TYR A 11 -5.65 26.00 -5.68
N VAL A 12 -5.62 25.54 -6.93
CA VAL A 12 -5.00 26.24 -8.07
C VAL A 12 -5.60 27.64 -8.28
N ALA A 13 -6.82 27.85 -7.82
CA ALA A 13 -7.56 29.11 -7.80
C ALA A 13 -6.81 30.30 -7.18
N TRP A 14 -5.87 30.03 -6.27
CA TRP A 14 -5.09 31.04 -5.55
C TRP A 14 -3.65 31.16 -6.07
N SER A 15 -3.29 30.43 -7.12
CA SER A 15 -2.00 30.54 -7.80
C SER A 15 -1.95 31.77 -8.72
N PRO A 16 -0.74 32.29 -9.06
CA PRO A 16 -0.60 33.37 -10.04
C PRO A 16 -1.14 33.01 -11.44
N ARG A 17 -1.24 31.71 -11.74
CA ARG A 17 -1.75 31.16 -13.01
C ARG A 17 -3.21 30.70 -12.92
N ALA A 18 -3.96 31.17 -11.93
CA ALA A 18 -5.35 30.80 -11.74
C ALA A 18 -6.22 31.23 -12.93
N LEU A 19 -6.95 30.28 -13.51
CA LEU A 19 -7.94 30.55 -14.55
C LEU A 19 -9.09 31.38 -13.96
N ARG A 20 -9.52 32.38 -14.73
CA ARG A 20 -10.72 33.17 -14.41
C ARG A 20 -11.76 33.00 -15.49
N ILE A 21 -13.00 32.73 -15.08
CA ILE A 21 -14.16 32.61 -15.98
C ILE A 21 -15.09 33.77 -15.62
N ASN A 22 -15.35 34.67 -16.56
CA ASN A 22 -16.17 35.88 -16.35
C ASN A 22 -15.72 36.74 -15.13
N GLY A 23 -14.42 36.84 -14.91
CA GLY A 23 -13.84 37.62 -13.80
C GLY A 23 -13.76 36.88 -12.46
N TRP A 24 -14.45 35.75 -12.30
CA TRP A 24 -14.39 34.92 -11.10
C TRP A 24 -13.26 33.90 -11.17
N ARG A 25 -12.59 33.65 -10.04
CA ARG A 25 -11.52 32.64 -9.95
C ARG A 25 -12.15 31.24 -9.96
N TYR A 26 -11.73 30.41 -10.90
CA TYR A 26 -12.18 29.04 -10.99
C TYR A 26 -11.53 28.22 -9.87
N ARG A 27 -12.37 27.58 -9.04
CA ARG A 27 -11.92 26.82 -7.86
C ARG A 27 -11.59 25.36 -8.15
N GLY A 28 -12.06 24.83 -9.28
CA GLY A 28 -11.85 23.44 -9.67
C GLY A 28 -10.43 23.16 -10.18
N THR A 29 -10.20 21.90 -10.53
CA THR A 29 -8.97 21.46 -11.20
C THR A 29 -8.94 22.00 -12.64
N LEU A 30 -7.77 22.39 -13.14
CA LEU A 30 -7.61 22.89 -14.52
C LEU A 30 -7.67 21.77 -15.56
N ASP A 31 -8.66 20.90 -15.43
CA ASP A 31 -8.96 19.88 -16.42
C ASP A 31 -9.81 20.50 -17.55
N ALA A 32 -9.50 20.16 -18.79
CA ALA A 32 -10.11 20.76 -19.97
C ALA A 32 -11.63 20.56 -19.99
N ASP A 33 -12.11 19.37 -19.60
CA ASP A 33 -13.54 19.05 -19.57
C ASP A 33 -14.28 19.85 -18.48
N LEU A 34 -13.72 19.91 -17.26
CA LEU A 34 -14.33 20.63 -16.15
C LEU A 34 -14.35 22.15 -16.36
N VAL A 35 -13.28 22.68 -16.94
CA VAL A 35 -13.21 24.10 -17.33
C VAL A 35 -14.20 24.41 -18.45
N LEU A 36 -14.28 23.56 -19.48
CA LEU A 36 -15.22 23.75 -20.58
C LEU A 36 -16.67 23.71 -20.09
N ARG A 37 -17.01 22.77 -19.20
CA ARG A 37 -18.33 22.71 -18.56
C ARG A 37 -18.62 23.97 -17.75
N ALA A 38 -17.67 24.47 -16.97
CA ALA A 38 -17.82 25.70 -16.20
C ALA A 38 -18.04 26.93 -17.11
N ILE A 39 -17.34 27.00 -18.25
CA ILE A 39 -17.54 28.02 -19.27
C ILE A 39 -18.94 27.90 -19.87
N CYS A 40 -19.34 26.69 -20.29
CA CYS A 40 -20.64 26.44 -20.90
C CYS A 40 -21.83 26.70 -19.95
N ALA A 41 -21.67 26.41 -18.66
CA ALA A 41 -22.66 26.71 -17.62
C ALA A 41 -22.81 28.21 -17.35
N ALA A 42 -21.81 29.02 -17.70
CA ALA A 42 -21.85 30.46 -17.48
C ALA A 42 -22.66 31.22 -18.55
N PHE A 43 -23.13 30.55 -19.60
CA PHE A 43 -23.99 31.16 -20.63
C PHE A 43 -25.47 30.99 -20.32
N THR A 44 -26.23 32.10 -20.35
CA THR A 44 -27.70 32.08 -20.23
C THR A 44 -28.37 31.35 -21.40
N ARG A 45 -27.81 31.45 -22.61
CA ARG A 45 -28.23 30.69 -23.80
C ARG A 45 -27.03 29.88 -24.27
N GLN A 46 -27.11 28.56 -24.14
CA GLN A 46 -25.98 27.68 -24.48
C GLN A 46 -25.69 27.69 -25.99
N PRO A 47 -24.44 27.98 -26.40
CA PRO A 47 -24.04 27.91 -27.80
C PRO A 47 -24.00 26.44 -28.29
N LYS A 48 -24.16 26.21 -29.60
CA LYS A 48 -24.20 24.86 -30.18
C LYS A 48 -22.96 24.02 -29.83
N ALA A 49 -21.78 24.64 -29.82
CA ALA A 49 -20.53 23.98 -29.44
C ALA A 49 -20.60 23.36 -28.02
N CYS A 50 -21.26 24.01 -27.06
CA CYS A 50 -21.41 23.45 -25.72
C CYS A 50 -22.29 22.19 -25.69
N LYS A 51 -23.19 22.01 -26.65
CA LYS A 51 -24.04 20.81 -26.74
C LYS A 51 -23.31 19.62 -27.35
N GLU A 52 -22.35 19.90 -28.24
CA GLU A 52 -21.54 18.87 -28.89
C GLU A 52 -20.37 18.42 -28.02
N LEU A 53 -19.78 19.33 -27.23
CA LEU A 53 -18.59 19.02 -26.43
C LEU A 53 -18.91 18.58 -24.99
N VAL A 54 -20.06 18.94 -24.42
CA VAL A 54 -20.44 18.51 -23.07
C VAL A 54 -21.17 17.17 -23.19
N GLU A 55 -20.42 16.08 -23.07
CA GLU A 55 -20.98 14.74 -22.95
C GLU A 55 -21.94 14.72 -21.73
N PRO A 56 -23.18 14.21 -21.87
CA PRO A 56 -24.12 14.15 -20.76
C PRO A 56 -23.50 13.36 -19.61
N LEU A 57 -23.50 13.95 -18.41
CA LEU A 57 -23.13 13.22 -17.20
C LEU A 57 -24.06 12.02 -17.13
N ASN A 58 -23.51 10.82 -17.25
CA ASN A 58 -24.14 9.67 -16.64
C ASN A 58 -23.92 9.85 -15.13
N PRO A 59 -24.95 10.16 -14.32
CA PRO A 59 -24.80 10.26 -12.87
C PRO A 59 -24.41 8.92 -12.22
N PHE A 60 -24.43 7.84 -13.00
CA PHE A 60 -23.97 6.49 -12.63
C PHE A 60 -22.57 6.15 -13.16
N ARG A 61 -21.91 7.07 -13.88
CA ARG A 61 -20.49 6.89 -14.23
C ARG A 61 -19.72 7.22 -12.96
N GLU A 62 -19.44 6.19 -12.18
CA GLU A 62 -18.47 6.20 -11.10
C GLU A 62 -17.23 6.97 -11.59
N GLU A 63 -17.09 8.22 -11.14
CA GLU A 63 -15.82 8.92 -11.20
C GLU A 63 -14.89 8.05 -10.37
N ARG A 64 -14.13 7.17 -11.03
CA ARG A 64 -13.03 6.46 -10.37
C ARG A 64 -12.18 7.58 -9.77
N PRO A 65 -12.10 7.71 -8.44
CA PRO A 65 -11.19 8.69 -7.86
C PRO A 65 -9.84 8.36 -8.48
N ALA A 66 -9.20 9.38 -9.09
CA ALA A 66 -7.84 9.26 -9.58
C ALA A 66 -7.06 8.52 -8.50
N SER A 67 -6.62 7.30 -8.82
CA SER A 67 -6.08 6.33 -7.86
C SER A 67 -4.90 7.00 -7.14
N SER A 68 -5.19 7.66 -6.03
CA SER A 68 -4.19 8.11 -5.10
C SER A 68 -3.67 6.82 -4.51
N GLY A 69 -2.50 6.39 -4.99
CA GLY A 69 -1.86 5.11 -4.69
C GLY A 69 -1.60 4.93 -3.20
N GLY A 70 -2.66 4.63 -2.46
CA GLY A 70 -2.65 4.26 -1.07
C GLY A 70 -2.79 2.75 -0.96
N VAL A 71 -2.03 2.16 -0.06
CA VAL A 71 -2.20 0.74 0.28
C VAL A 71 -3.45 0.61 1.11
N SER A 72 -4.39 -0.21 0.67
CA SER A 72 -5.59 -0.52 1.47
C SER A 72 -5.18 -1.24 2.75
N LEU A 73 -5.90 -0.98 3.84
CA LEU A 73 -5.69 -1.63 5.13
C LEU A 73 -5.78 -3.17 5.00
N SER A 74 -6.65 -3.67 4.11
CA SER A 74 -6.73 -5.10 3.84
C SER A 74 -5.45 -5.66 3.21
N THR A 75 -4.89 -4.95 2.23
CA THR A 75 -3.62 -5.31 1.59
C THR A 75 -2.48 -5.33 2.59
N PHE A 76 -2.44 -4.36 3.50
CA PHE A 76 -1.44 -4.29 4.57
C PHE A 76 -1.57 -5.47 5.56
N LEU A 77 -2.78 -5.79 6.01
CA LEU A 77 -3.02 -6.92 6.91
C LEU A 77 -2.65 -8.26 6.29
N ILE A 78 -3.00 -8.48 5.02
CA ILE A 78 -2.64 -9.70 4.30
C ILE A 78 -1.12 -9.83 4.19
N ALA A 79 -0.42 -8.75 3.84
CA ALA A 79 1.03 -8.74 3.76
C ALA A 79 1.68 -9.11 5.11
N LEU A 80 1.19 -8.55 6.22
CA LEU A 80 1.68 -8.89 7.56
C LEU A 80 1.50 -10.36 7.91
N VAL A 81 0.33 -10.94 7.60
CA VAL A 81 0.06 -12.36 7.84
C VAL A 81 0.95 -13.25 6.98
N CYS A 82 1.16 -12.91 5.71
CA CYS A 82 2.07 -13.66 4.84
C CYS A 82 3.50 -13.65 5.37
N VAL A 83 4.01 -12.50 5.77
CA VAL A 83 5.37 -12.37 6.32
C VAL A 83 5.51 -13.16 7.62
N SER A 84 4.52 -13.08 8.52
CA SER A 84 4.57 -13.82 9.79
C SER A 84 4.56 -15.34 9.58
N LEU A 85 3.77 -15.85 8.63
CA LEU A 85 3.74 -17.28 8.29
C LEU A 85 5.08 -17.76 7.73
N VAL A 86 5.74 -16.96 6.88
CA VAL A 86 7.07 -17.30 6.34
C VAL A 86 8.11 -17.38 7.46
N ILE A 87 8.12 -16.40 8.38
CA ILE A 87 9.04 -16.38 9.52
C ILE A 87 8.80 -17.59 10.43
N LEU A 88 7.54 -17.86 10.79
CA LEU A 88 7.19 -19.02 11.63
C LEU A 88 7.54 -20.34 10.95
N GLY A 89 7.30 -20.46 9.65
CA GLY A 89 7.68 -21.63 8.86
C GLY A 89 9.19 -21.86 8.85
N ALA A 90 9.97 -20.81 8.60
CA ALA A 90 11.43 -20.87 8.63
C ALA A 90 11.95 -21.28 10.02
N LEU A 91 11.42 -20.69 11.10
CA LEU A 91 11.79 -21.03 12.48
C LEU A 91 11.40 -22.48 12.82
N ALA A 92 10.25 -22.97 12.36
CA ALA A 92 9.82 -24.35 12.58
C ALA A 92 10.74 -25.36 11.86
N LEU A 93 11.15 -25.05 10.63
CA LEU A 93 12.13 -25.86 9.88
C LEU A 93 13.50 -25.83 10.57
N TYR A 94 13.95 -24.65 11.00
CA TYR A 94 15.19 -24.48 11.74
C TYR A 94 15.19 -25.31 13.03
N LYS A 95 14.12 -25.20 13.84
CA LYS A 95 13.96 -26.01 15.06
C LYS A 95 14.02 -27.50 14.74
N ARG A 96 13.31 -27.96 13.72
CA ARG A 96 13.32 -29.37 13.31
C ARG A 96 14.71 -29.85 12.90
N SER A 97 15.45 -29.05 12.12
CA SER A 97 16.82 -29.38 11.73
C SER A 97 17.74 -29.42 12.95
N LEU A 98 17.68 -28.41 13.82
CA LEU A 98 18.52 -28.33 15.01
C LEU A 98 18.26 -29.51 15.96
N THR A 99 17.00 -29.85 16.21
CA THR A 99 16.66 -31.01 17.05
C THR A 99 17.22 -32.31 16.46
N ARG A 100 17.22 -32.48 15.12
CA ARG A 100 17.85 -33.63 14.48
C ARG A 100 19.36 -33.67 14.72
N HIS A 101 20.05 -32.53 14.59
CA HIS A 101 21.50 -32.44 14.81
C HIS A 101 21.89 -32.65 16.28
N ILE A 102 21.08 -32.16 17.23
CA ILE A 102 21.30 -32.39 18.65
C ILE A 102 21.17 -33.88 18.98
N HIS A 103 20.15 -34.56 18.47
CA HIS A 103 19.99 -36.00 18.70
C HIS A 103 21.15 -36.84 18.14
N SER A 104 21.75 -36.45 17.00
CA SER A 104 22.93 -37.14 16.49
C SER A 104 24.17 -36.88 17.34
N ALA A 105 24.42 -35.64 17.76
CA ALA A 105 25.58 -35.31 18.60
C ALA A 105 25.52 -35.99 19.97
N LEU A 106 24.34 -36.01 20.61
CA LEU A 106 24.15 -36.69 21.89
C LEU A 106 24.43 -38.19 21.82
N ARG A 107 24.12 -38.81 20.67
CA ARG A 107 24.37 -40.24 20.44
C ARG A 107 25.86 -40.53 20.29
N GLU A 108 26.62 -39.63 19.67
CA GLU A 108 28.07 -39.75 19.53
C GLU A 108 28.76 -39.60 20.90
N GLU A 109 28.35 -38.62 21.72
CA GLU A 109 28.89 -38.44 23.07
C GLU A 109 28.64 -39.65 23.97
N VAL A 110 27.40 -40.16 24.02
CA VAL A 110 27.04 -41.33 24.85
C VAL A 110 27.78 -42.59 24.39
N MET A 111 27.98 -42.76 23.07
CA MET A 111 28.71 -43.91 22.54
C MET A 111 30.18 -43.89 22.96
N LEU A 112 30.81 -42.71 22.96
CA LEU A 112 32.20 -42.54 23.40
C LEU A 112 32.37 -42.82 24.90
N GLU A 113 31.42 -42.38 25.73
CA GLU A 113 31.47 -42.63 27.18
C GLU A 113 31.33 -44.12 27.50
N VAL A 114 30.40 -44.82 26.85
CA VAL A 114 30.21 -46.27 27.05
C VAL A 114 31.43 -47.06 26.58
N GLN A 115 32.05 -46.67 25.47
CA GLN A 115 33.24 -47.33 24.96
C GLN A 115 34.45 -47.14 25.90
N ALA A 116 34.63 -45.92 26.45
CA ALA A 116 35.67 -45.65 27.45
C ALA A 116 35.48 -46.47 28.74
N GLN A 117 34.23 -46.64 29.20
CA GLN A 117 33.92 -47.48 30.36
C GLN A 117 34.12 -48.98 30.07
N MET A 118 33.78 -49.47 28.88
CA MET A 118 34.04 -50.86 28.48
C MET A 118 35.52 -51.19 28.37
N ASP A 119 36.34 -50.27 27.83
CA ASP A 119 37.80 -50.46 27.78
C ASP A 119 38.41 -50.48 29.18
N SER A 120 37.90 -49.64 30.09
CA SER A 120 38.34 -49.64 31.49
C SER A 120 37.99 -50.97 32.18
N TYR A 121 36.80 -51.52 31.91
CA TYR A 121 36.38 -52.81 32.48
C TYR A 121 37.21 -53.98 31.93
N LYS A 122 37.55 -53.97 30.63
CA LYS A 122 38.43 -54.99 30.02
C LYS A 122 39.86 -54.96 30.54
N GLN A 123 40.36 -53.81 30.98
CA GLN A 123 41.70 -53.73 31.60
C GLN A 123 41.72 -54.22 33.05
N LEU A 124 40.57 -54.30 33.71
CA LEU A 124 40.41 -54.73 35.11
C LEU A 124 40.04 -56.23 35.27
N SER A 125 39.77 -56.96 34.17
CA SER A 125 39.53 -58.41 34.15
C SER A 125 40.72 -59.16 33.59
#